data_AF-A0A830BDH7-F1
#
_entry.id   AF-A0A830BDH7-F1
#
_cell.length_a   1.000
_cell.length_b   1.000
_cell.length_c   1.000
_cell.angle_alpha   90.00
_cell.angle_beta   90.00
_cell.angle_gamma   90.00
#
_symmetry.space_group_name_H-M   'P 1'
#
loop_
_entity.id
_entity.type
_entity.pdbx_description
1 polymer ?
#
loop_
_entity_poly.entity_id
_entity_poly.type
_entity_poly.pdbx_seq_one_letter_code
_entity_poly.pdbx_strand_id
1 'polypeptide(L)'
;FQKDGKTERLEEGLARARAAIREAAAPPNYSRDGSIYRNPHAFHQSYIEMEKRFKVWVYKEGEPPLFHWGAMKDIYSIEGHLIDELDGPHNMFAARHPDEAHVFFLPIGFTNIIHYLYSPRVTYDRRPMQKVVEDYIRVVSNKYPYWNRSSGADHFFVACHDWGPEVSTGKPELFKNFIRVLCNANVSEGFDPARDVSLPEIKVPDDVGLGPPDLTINQSEHNRSTDILAFFAGGPHGHVRETLFRHWEGVRDKEVRVYEYLPKDMDYFKLMSRAKYCLCPSGYEVASPRLIESMHAGCVPVIISDGYALPFEDVIDWTRFSVHIPVRRIPEIKKILEGIPRDEYLAKRRQVLKVKRHFVLQRPAQPYDLLNMVLHSVWLRRLNVRL
;
A
#
# COMPACT_ATOMS: atom_id res chain seq x y z
N PHE A 1 30.74 -4.34 -22.17
CA PHE A 1 30.68 -3.77 -20.82
C PHE A 1 31.19 -4.80 -19.84
N GLN A 2 32.37 -4.58 -19.28
CA GLN A 2 32.91 -5.43 -18.21
C GLN A 2 32.11 -5.10 -16.95
N LYS A 3 31.45 -6.10 -16.33
CA LYS A 3 30.70 -5.85 -15.09
C LYS A 3 31.69 -5.48 -14.00
N ASP A 4 31.41 -4.41 -13.26
CA ASP A 4 32.18 -4.03 -12.08
C ASP A 4 32.06 -5.17 -11.05
N GLY A 5 33.18 -5.64 -10.51
CA GLY A 5 33.22 -6.77 -9.55
C GLY A 5 32.36 -6.52 -8.31
N LYS A 6 32.03 -5.26 -8.00
CA LYS A 6 31.06 -4.90 -6.95
C LYS A 6 29.63 -5.30 -7.32
N THR A 7 29.19 -5.00 -8.55
CA THR A 7 27.87 -5.39 -9.05
C THR A 7 27.73 -6.91 -9.11
N GLU A 8 28.78 -7.61 -9.54
CA GLU A 8 28.79 -9.08 -9.58
C GLU A 8 28.58 -9.69 -8.18
N ARG A 9 29.29 -9.18 -7.17
CA ARG A 9 29.16 -9.64 -5.78
C ARG A 9 27.75 -9.41 -5.21
N LEU A 10 27.11 -8.29 -5.57
CA LEU A 10 25.73 -7.98 -5.17
C LEU A 10 24.75 -8.95 -5.84
N GLU A 11 24.91 -9.18 -7.15
CA GLU A 11 24.08 -10.11 -7.92
C GLU A 11 24.21 -11.57 -7.44
N GLU A 12 25.41 -12.02 -7.05
CA GLU A 12 25.60 -13.31 -6.38
C GLU A 12 24.86 -13.38 -5.04
N GLY A 13 24.83 -12.29 -4.28
CA GLY A 13 24.05 -12.18 -3.04
C GLY A 13 22.56 -12.37 -3.28
N LEU A 14 22.01 -11.70 -4.30
CA LEU A 14 20.62 -11.83 -4.71
C LEU A 14 20.31 -13.23 -5.26
N ALA A 15 21.25 -13.86 -5.97
CA ALA A 15 21.10 -15.24 -6.44
C ALA A 15 20.98 -16.23 -5.26
N ARG A 16 21.82 -16.07 -4.22
CA ARG A 16 21.71 -16.87 -2.99
C ARG A 16 20.37 -16.64 -2.27
N ALA A 17 19.90 -15.40 -2.17
CA ALA A 17 18.61 -15.11 -1.58
C ALA A 17 17.46 -15.79 -2.35
N ARG A 18 17.46 -15.69 -3.69
CA ARG A 18 16.48 -16.40 -4.54
C ARG A 18 16.51 -17.91 -4.35
N ALA A 19 17.71 -18.50 -4.25
CA ALA A 19 17.85 -19.93 -4.01
C ALA A 19 17.26 -20.34 -2.65
N ALA A 20 17.59 -19.62 -1.58
CA ALA A 20 17.08 -19.89 -0.24
C ALA A 20 15.54 -19.76 -0.16
N ILE A 21 14.97 -18.73 -0.79
CA ILE A 21 13.51 -18.54 -0.84
C ILE A 21 12.82 -19.68 -1.60
N ARG A 22 13.40 -20.12 -2.73
CA ARG A 22 12.87 -21.25 -3.51
C ARG A 22 12.95 -22.58 -2.75
N GLU A 23 14.03 -22.79 -2.01
CA GLU A 23 14.20 -23.96 -1.15
C GLU A 23 13.16 -23.98 -0.02
N ALA A 24 12.97 -22.85 0.67
CA ALA A 24 11.95 -22.71 1.70
C ALA A 24 10.51 -22.80 1.15
N ALA A 25 10.31 -22.51 -0.14
CA ALA A 25 9.00 -22.65 -0.78
C ALA A 25 8.60 -24.11 -1.06
N ALA A 26 9.56 -25.05 -1.08
CA ALA A 26 9.30 -26.47 -1.32
C ALA A 26 8.47 -27.07 -0.18
N PRO A 27 7.49 -27.96 -0.45
CA PRO A 27 6.48 -28.33 0.52
C PRO A 27 7.05 -29.21 1.63
N PRO A 28 6.99 -28.81 2.91
CA PRO A 28 6.82 -29.80 3.98
C PRO A 28 5.37 -30.32 3.90
N ASN A 29 5.12 -31.52 4.42
CA ASN A 29 3.79 -32.16 4.60
C ASN A 29 2.82 -31.36 5.53
N TYR A 30 2.96 -30.05 5.62
CA TYR A 30 2.16 -29.17 6.47
C TYR A 30 0.92 -28.67 5.74
N SER A 31 -0.22 -28.91 6.37
CA SER A 31 -1.49 -28.32 5.98
C SER A 31 -1.35 -26.80 5.90
N ARG A 32 -1.66 -26.23 4.73
CA ARG A 32 -1.80 -24.77 4.52
C ARG A 32 -3.03 -24.18 5.22
N ASP A 33 -3.75 -24.99 5.98
CA ASP A 33 -5.05 -24.62 6.52
C ASP A 33 -4.92 -23.48 7.55
N GLY A 34 -5.68 -22.41 7.31
CA GLY A 34 -5.76 -21.25 8.20
C GLY A 34 -4.61 -20.23 8.15
N SER A 35 -3.67 -20.28 7.20
CA SER A 35 -2.64 -19.22 7.05
C SER A 35 -3.15 -18.00 6.27
N ILE A 36 -2.73 -16.79 6.68
CA ILE A 36 -2.93 -15.53 5.94
C ILE A 36 -1.96 -15.34 4.78
N TYR A 37 -0.89 -16.14 4.71
CA TYR A 37 0.14 -16.02 3.69
C TYR A 37 -0.06 -17.03 2.57
N ARG A 38 0.23 -16.64 1.33
CA ARG A 38 0.23 -17.53 0.15
C ARG A 38 1.23 -18.68 0.31
N ASN A 39 2.41 -18.37 0.84
CA ASN A 39 3.42 -19.35 1.26
C ASN A 39 4.17 -18.82 2.50
N PRO A 40 3.83 -19.29 3.71
CA PRO A 40 4.42 -18.79 4.96
C PRO A 40 5.94 -18.98 5.04
N HIS A 41 6.45 -20.12 4.57
CA HIS A 41 7.87 -20.45 4.63
C HIS A 41 8.68 -19.60 3.65
N ALA A 42 8.20 -19.46 2.41
CA ALA A 42 8.84 -18.61 1.43
C ALA A 42 8.84 -17.13 1.86
N PHE A 43 7.72 -16.65 2.42
CA PHE A 43 7.62 -15.28 2.94
C PHE A 43 8.60 -15.06 4.11
N HIS A 44 8.59 -15.95 5.11
CA HIS A 44 9.48 -15.85 6.25
C HIS A 44 10.96 -15.87 5.83
N GLN A 45 11.34 -16.81 4.95
CA GLN A 45 12.70 -16.87 4.43
C GLN A 45 13.07 -15.63 3.62
N SER A 46 12.14 -15.10 2.81
CA SER A 46 12.37 -13.88 2.06
C SER A 46 12.57 -12.67 2.96
N TYR A 47 11.87 -12.61 4.08
CA TYR A 47 12.01 -11.54 5.06
C TYR A 47 13.38 -11.62 5.77
N ILE A 48 13.82 -12.82 6.15
CA ILE A 48 15.17 -13.06 6.70
C ILE A 48 16.25 -12.61 5.71
N GLU A 49 16.13 -12.97 4.43
CA GLU A 49 17.11 -12.56 3.42
C GLU A 49 17.10 -11.04 3.18
N MET A 50 15.93 -10.39 3.29
CA MET A 50 15.83 -8.93 3.25
C MET A 50 16.57 -8.30 4.43
N GLU A 51 16.27 -8.69 5.68
CA GLU A 51 16.94 -8.14 6.88
C GLU A 51 18.45 -8.31 6.85
N LYS A 52 18.91 -9.45 6.32
CA LYS A 52 20.33 -9.77 6.24
C LYS A 52 21.09 -8.95 5.20
N ARG A 53 20.46 -8.55 4.10
CA ARG A 53 21.16 -8.06 2.90
C ARG A 53 20.69 -6.72 2.42
N PHE A 54 19.39 -6.44 2.47
CA PHE A 54 18.78 -5.33 1.76
C PHE A 54 19.36 -4.00 2.23
N LYS A 55 19.76 -3.18 1.26
CA LYS A 55 20.34 -1.86 1.48
C LYS A 55 19.75 -0.87 0.49
N VAL A 56 19.33 0.28 1.00
CA VAL A 56 18.69 1.37 0.28
C VAL A 56 19.63 2.58 0.34
N TRP A 57 20.03 3.08 -0.81
CA TRP A 57 20.70 4.38 -0.89
C TRP A 57 19.67 5.47 -1.16
N VAL A 58 19.60 6.46 -0.27
CA VAL A 58 18.77 7.65 -0.47
C VAL A 58 19.61 8.72 -1.16
N TYR A 59 19.21 9.13 -2.37
CA TYR A 59 19.86 10.26 -3.05
C TYR A 59 19.73 11.52 -2.22
N LYS A 60 20.81 12.31 -2.14
CA LYS A 60 20.88 13.51 -1.29
C LYS A 60 20.54 14.81 -2.04
N GLU A 61 20.32 14.71 -3.33
CA GLU A 61 19.91 15.80 -4.20
C GLU A 61 18.47 16.24 -3.88
N GLY A 62 18.16 17.49 -4.21
CA GLY A 62 16.87 18.12 -3.95
C GLY A 62 16.81 18.79 -2.57
N GLU A 63 15.97 19.82 -2.46
CA GLU A 63 15.77 20.56 -1.23
C GLU A 63 14.31 20.46 -0.75
N PRO A 64 14.07 20.52 0.57
CA PRO A 64 12.73 20.68 1.11
C PRO A 64 12.08 22.00 0.61
N PRO A 65 10.74 22.05 0.48
CA PRO A 65 9.79 21.00 0.84
C PRO A 65 9.49 19.99 -0.27
N LEU A 66 10.05 20.14 -1.48
CA LEU A 66 9.73 19.27 -2.61
C LEU A 66 10.40 17.90 -2.52
N PHE A 67 11.57 17.83 -1.87
CA PHE A 67 12.33 16.61 -1.68
C PHE A 67 12.68 16.42 -0.20
N HIS A 68 12.91 15.17 0.21
CA HIS A 68 13.26 14.79 1.60
C HIS A 68 12.21 15.14 2.65
N TRP A 69 11.02 15.56 2.23
CA TRP A 69 9.92 15.93 3.11
C TRP A 69 8.59 15.55 2.45
N GLY A 70 7.66 15.02 3.25
CA GLY A 70 6.28 14.80 2.86
C GLY A 70 5.32 15.13 4.01
N ALA A 71 4.03 15.21 3.69
CA ALA A 71 2.99 15.37 4.69
C ALA A 71 2.96 14.15 5.64
N MET A 72 2.79 14.39 6.94
CA MET A 72 2.77 13.34 7.98
C MET A 72 1.37 13.11 8.55
N LYS A 73 0.37 13.80 8.01
CA LYS A 73 -1.02 13.80 8.47
C LYS A 73 -1.97 13.69 7.28
N ASP A 74 -3.19 13.27 7.55
CA ASP A 74 -4.26 13.01 6.59
C ASP A 74 -3.99 11.81 5.64
N ILE A 75 -4.82 11.63 4.61
CA ILE A 75 -4.88 10.45 3.75
C ILE A 75 -3.61 10.17 2.93
N TYR A 76 -2.83 11.18 2.57
CA TYR A 76 -1.59 11.01 1.79
C TYR A 76 -0.34 10.87 2.67
N SER A 77 -0.51 10.87 3.99
CA SER A 77 0.58 10.93 4.97
C SER A 77 1.59 9.80 4.88
N ILE A 78 1.18 8.63 4.39
CA ILE A 78 2.05 7.46 4.32
C ILE A 78 3.28 7.69 3.45
N GLU A 79 3.17 8.57 2.45
CA GLU A 79 4.28 9.03 1.63
C GLU A 79 5.35 9.71 2.49
N GLY A 80 4.96 10.69 3.32
CA GLY A 80 5.87 11.39 4.22
C GLY A 80 6.47 10.46 5.27
N HIS A 81 5.68 9.54 5.83
CA HIS A 81 6.21 8.57 6.79
C HIS A 81 7.27 7.64 6.20
N LEU A 82 7.13 7.23 4.93
CA LEU A 82 8.15 6.41 4.26
C LEU A 82 9.40 7.20 3.90
N ILE A 83 9.25 8.45 3.44
CA ILE A 83 10.38 9.35 3.17
C ILE A 83 11.18 9.58 4.45
N ASP A 84 10.50 9.96 5.53
CA ASP A 84 11.11 10.26 6.83
C ASP A 84 11.77 9.03 7.48
N GLU A 85 11.16 7.84 7.34
CA GLU A 85 11.78 6.60 7.82
C GLU A 85 13.02 6.21 7.02
N LEU A 86 13.02 6.40 5.69
CA LEU A 86 14.16 6.07 4.83
C LEU A 86 15.32 7.06 4.94
N ASP A 87 15.04 8.36 5.07
CA ASP A 87 16.07 9.38 5.19
C ASP A 87 16.54 9.61 6.64
N GLY A 88 15.75 9.11 7.61
CA GLY A 88 16.02 9.24 9.04
C GLY A 88 17.15 8.35 9.57
N PRO A 89 17.68 8.66 10.76
CA PRO A 89 18.81 7.95 11.38
C PRO A 89 18.47 6.53 11.85
N HIS A 90 17.19 6.18 11.92
CA HIS A 90 16.70 4.88 12.37
C HIS A 90 16.50 3.87 11.23
N ASN A 91 16.79 4.25 9.98
CA ASN A 91 16.68 3.37 8.82
C ASN A 91 17.63 2.16 8.94
N MET A 92 17.08 1.00 9.31
CA MET A 92 17.83 -0.26 9.41
C MET A 92 18.40 -0.74 8.07
N PHE A 93 17.77 -0.33 6.96
CA PHE A 93 18.17 -0.68 5.60
C PHE A 93 19.05 0.38 4.95
N ALA A 94 19.49 1.43 5.66
CA ALA A 94 20.35 2.45 5.09
C ALA A 94 21.66 1.86 4.54
N ALA A 95 21.98 2.23 3.30
CA ALA A 95 23.29 2.03 2.71
C ALA A 95 24.26 3.13 3.19
N ARG A 96 25.43 2.76 3.68
CA ARG A 96 26.53 3.67 4.07
C ARG A 96 27.30 4.21 2.87
N HIS A 97 27.31 3.46 1.76
CA HIS A 97 27.93 3.86 0.50
C HIS A 97 27.05 3.38 -0.67
N PRO A 98 26.87 4.14 -1.76
CA PRO A 98 25.96 3.74 -2.83
C PRO A 98 26.33 2.42 -3.53
N ASP A 99 27.61 2.02 -3.48
CA ASP A 99 28.07 0.73 -4.00
C ASP A 99 27.50 -0.50 -3.28
N GLU A 100 27.05 -0.35 -2.03
CA GLU A 100 26.45 -1.46 -1.26
C GLU A 100 24.93 -1.55 -1.45
N ALA A 101 24.34 -0.58 -2.15
CA ALA A 101 22.90 -0.44 -2.29
C ALA A 101 22.32 -1.44 -3.29
N HIS A 102 21.29 -2.14 -2.84
CA HIS A 102 20.47 -3.02 -3.67
C HIS A 102 19.45 -2.22 -4.47
N VAL A 103 18.96 -1.12 -3.88
CA VAL A 103 18.03 -0.18 -4.52
C VAL A 103 18.37 1.27 -4.16
N PHE A 104 17.91 2.19 -5.00
CA PHE A 104 18.11 3.64 -4.87
C PHE A 104 16.77 4.34 -4.72
N PHE A 105 16.61 5.07 -3.63
CA PHE A 105 15.40 5.82 -3.34
C PHE A 105 15.53 7.27 -3.82
N LEU A 106 14.48 7.73 -4.50
CA LEU A 106 14.27 9.13 -4.87
C LEU A 106 13.29 9.74 -3.86
N PRO A 107 13.75 10.59 -2.92
CA PRO A 107 12.94 11.16 -1.84
C PRO A 107 12.09 12.33 -2.34
N ILE A 108 11.16 12.04 -3.24
CA ILE A 108 10.27 13.03 -3.87
C ILE A 108 8.99 13.13 -3.04
N GLY A 109 8.66 14.34 -2.55
CA GLY A 109 7.40 14.61 -1.85
C GLY A 109 6.32 15.07 -2.84
N PHE A 110 5.56 14.14 -3.42
CA PHE A 110 4.51 14.44 -4.39
C PHE A 110 3.43 15.34 -3.82
N THR A 111 2.95 15.06 -2.60
CA THR A 111 1.96 15.91 -1.94
C THR A 111 2.48 17.36 -1.83
N ASN A 112 3.75 17.52 -1.43
CA ASN A 112 4.38 18.84 -1.32
C ASN A 112 4.59 19.52 -2.68
N ILE A 113 4.98 18.79 -3.72
CA ILE A 113 5.06 19.31 -5.09
C ILE A 113 3.69 19.82 -5.55
N ILE A 114 2.62 19.08 -5.29
CA ILE A 114 1.25 19.50 -5.64
C ILE A 114 0.88 20.77 -4.89
N HIS A 115 1.12 20.82 -3.57
CA HIS A 115 0.84 22.03 -2.79
C HIS A 115 1.66 23.23 -3.25
N TYR A 116 2.95 23.04 -3.56
CA TYR A 116 3.84 24.13 -3.94
C TYR A 116 3.53 24.69 -5.33
N LEU A 117 3.31 23.81 -6.33
CA LEU A 117 3.14 24.23 -7.72
C LEU A 117 1.70 24.63 -8.08
N TYR A 118 0.71 24.14 -7.34
CA TYR A 118 -0.70 24.26 -7.70
C TYR A 118 -1.55 24.94 -6.62
N SER A 119 -0.97 25.64 -5.65
CA SER A 119 -1.76 26.40 -4.66
C SER A 119 -1.60 27.92 -4.86
N PRO A 120 -2.68 28.67 -5.14
CA PRO A 120 -4.06 28.20 -5.39
C PRO A 120 -4.19 27.43 -6.72
N ARG A 121 -5.16 26.50 -6.80
CA ARG A 121 -5.35 25.63 -7.97
C ARG A 121 -5.94 26.40 -9.15
N VAL A 122 -5.06 26.88 -10.03
CA VAL A 122 -5.42 27.57 -11.28
C VAL A 122 -5.34 26.67 -12.52
N THR A 123 -4.75 25.47 -12.39
CA THR A 123 -4.58 24.51 -13.49
C THR A 123 -4.59 23.07 -12.98
N TYR A 124 -4.96 22.14 -13.85
CA TYR A 124 -4.85 20.69 -13.65
C TYR A 124 -3.84 20.05 -14.62
N ASP A 125 -2.97 20.85 -15.24
CA ASP A 125 -1.92 20.34 -16.10
C ASP A 125 -0.85 19.59 -15.28
N ARG A 126 -0.58 18.32 -15.59
CA ARG A 126 0.42 17.50 -14.89
C ARG A 126 1.86 17.77 -15.32
N ARG A 127 2.08 18.48 -16.44
CA ARG A 127 3.41 18.72 -17.00
C ARG A 127 4.40 19.39 -16.03
N PRO A 128 4.02 20.38 -15.20
CA PRO A 128 4.92 20.94 -14.19
C PRO A 128 5.46 19.90 -13.21
N MET A 129 4.60 19.07 -12.61
CA MET A 129 5.01 17.97 -11.73
C MET A 129 5.90 16.95 -12.46
N GLN A 130 5.51 16.52 -13.66
CA GLN A 130 6.30 15.58 -14.48
C GLN A 130 7.71 16.12 -14.72
N LYS A 131 7.84 17.40 -15.11
CA LYS A 131 9.15 18.04 -15.32
C LYS A 131 10.02 18.07 -14.06
N VAL A 132 9.45 18.33 -12.88
CA VAL A 132 10.22 18.31 -11.62
C VAL A 132 10.84 16.93 -11.38
N VAL A 133 10.07 15.85 -11.59
CA VAL A 133 10.58 14.48 -11.42
C VAL A 133 11.60 14.11 -12.49
N GLU A 134 11.33 14.44 -13.75
CA GLU A 134 12.26 14.21 -14.86
C GLU A 134 13.59 14.95 -14.67
N ASP A 135 13.53 16.18 -14.17
CA ASP A 135 14.70 17.01 -13.88
C ASP A 135 15.50 16.42 -12.72
N TYR A 136 14.84 15.94 -11.66
CA TYR A 136 15.49 15.23 -10.57
C TYR A 136 16.22 13.98 -11.05
N ILE A 137 15.54 13.14 -11.85
CA ILE A 137 16.14 11.94 -12.46
C ILE A 137 17.35 12.32 -13.31
N ARG A 138 17.27 13.41 -14.10
CA ARG A 138 18.39 13.91 -14.89
C ARG A 138 19.58 14.34 -14.01
N VAL A 139 19.33 15.00 -12.88
CA VAL A 139 20.39 15.39 -11.94
C VAL A 139 21.10 14.15 -11.39
N VAL A 140 20.36 13.16 -10.87
CA VAL A 140 20.98 11.97 -10.25
C VAL A 140 21.66 11.06 -11.29
N SER A 141 21.08 10.93 -12.49
CA SER A 141 21.66 10.10 -13.57
C SER A 141 22.91 10.71 -14.22
N ASN A 142 23.03 12.04 -14.23
CA ASN A 142 24.25 12.72 -14.68
C ASN A 142 25.35 12.71 -13.62
N LYS A 143 24.98 12.78 -12.34
CA LYS A 143 25.93 12.84 -11.22
C LYS A 143 26.47 11.47 -10.81
N TYR A 144 25.67 10.41 -10.95
CA TYR A 144 26.03 9.05 -10.49
C TYR A 144 25.84 8.00 -11.58
N PRO A 145 26.67 6.93 -11.59
CA PRO A 145 26.58 5.88 -12.61
C PRO A 145 25.37 4.93 -12.41
N TYR A 146 24.73 4.96 -11.23
CA TYR A 146 23.80 3.92 -10.81
C TYR A 146 22.50 3.89 -11.61
N TRP A 147 21.97 5.03 -12.03
CA TRP A 147 20.79 5.04 -12.92
C TRP A 147 21.08 4.31 -14.23
N ASN A 148 22.23 4.59 -14.84
CA ASN A 148 22.59 4.08 -16.16
C ASN A 148 22.92 2.58 -16.14
N ARG A 149 23.29 2.00 -14.99
CA ARG A 149 23.63 0.58 -14.87
C ARG A 149 22.43 -0.35 -15.04
N SER A 150 21.24 0.15 -14.72
CA SER A 150 19.99 -0.62 -14.67
C SER A 150 18.87 0.02 -15.51
N SER A 151 19.14 1.20 -16.09
CA SER A 151 18.10 2.05 -16.67
C SER A 151 16.93 2.27 -15.70
N GLY A 152 17.25 2.55 -14.43
CA GLY A 152 16.28 2.79 -13.36
C GLY A 152 15.65 1.55 -12.73
N ALA A 153 16.04 0.33 -13.12
CA ALA A 153 15.37 -0.90 -12.65
C ALA A 153 15.56 -1.22 -11.17
N ASP A 154 16.56 -0.62 -10.53
CA ASP A 154 16.81 -0.68 -9.09
C ASP A 154 16.50 0.66 -8.39
N HIS A 155 15.75 1.54 -9.04
CA HIS A 155 15.32 2.83 -8.50
C HIS A 155 13.84 2.82 -8.16
N PHE A 156 13.47 3.56 -7.11
CA PHE A 156 12.07 3.72 -6.72
C PHE A 156 11.77 5.08 -6.11
N PHE A 157 10.50 5.50 -6.21
CA PHE A 157 9.92 6.60 -5.45
C PHE A 157 8.67 6.08 -4.72
N VAL A 158 8.18 6.86 -3.76
CA VAL A 158 6.86 6.68 -3.16
C VAL A 158 5.93 7.82 -3.56
N ALA A 159 4.70 7.51 -3.94
CA ALA A 159 3.68 8.51 -4.23
C ALA A 159 2.31 8.04 -3.75
N CYS A 160 1.71 8.77 -2.80
CA CYS A 160 0.35 8.44 -2.35
C CYS A 160 -0.75 9.32 -2.96
N HIS A 161 -0.42 10.53 -3.39
CA HIS A 161 -1.40 11.42 -4.02
C HIS A 161 -1.94 10.86 -5.35
N ASP A 162 -3.20 11.18 -5.68
CA ASP A 162 -3.93 10.83 -6.92
C ASP A 162 -3.22 11.09 -8.24
N TRP A 163 -2.18 11.93 -8.24
CA TRP A 163 -1.46 12.29 -9.45
C TRP A 163 -0.16 11.51 -9.58
N GLY A 164 0.21 10.71 -8.57
CA GLY A 164 1.41 9.87 -8.56
C GLY A 164 1.54 8.96 -9.78
N PRO A 165 0.48 8.25 -10.23
CA PRO A 165 0.56 7.45 -11.46
C PRO A 165 0.88 8.28 -12.70
N GLU A 166 0.33 9.50 -12.79
CA GLU A 166 0.48 10.41 -13.95
C GLU A 166 1.90 10.94 -14.14
N VAL A 167 2.76 10.81 -13.13
CA VAL A 167 4.19 11.20 -13.21
C VAL A 167 4.89 10.49 -14.36
N SER A 168 4.53 9.23 -14.58
CA SER A 168 5.20 8.37 -15.56
C SER A 168 4.63 8.45 -16.98
N THR A 169 3.47 9.10 -17.17
CA THR A 169 2.79 9.14 -18.47
C THR A 169 3.43 10.10 -19.46
N GLY A 170 4.12 11.15 -18.98
CA GLY A 170 4.83 12.12 -19.83
C GLY A 170 6.05 11.54 -20.56
N LYS A 171 6.73 10.57 -19.92
CA LYS A 171 7.90 9.87 -20.47
C LYS A 171 7.92 8.39 -20.06
N PRO A 172 7.05 7.55 -20.66
CA PRO A 172 6.92 6.14 -20.26
C PRO A 172 8.23 5.36 -20.37
N GLU A 173 9.07 5.65 -21.37
CA GLU A 173 10.39 4.99 -21.52
C GLU A 173 11.34 5.26 -20.35
N LEU A 174 11.24 6.43 -19.68
CA LEU A 174 12.06 6.75 -18.51
C LEU A 174 11.69 5.89 -17.30
N PHE A 175 10.41 5.52 -17.19
CA PHE A 175 9.86 4.75 -16.07
C PHE A 175 9.63 3.28 -16.39
N LYS A 176 10.02 2.83 -17.59
CA LYS A 176 9.74 1.48 -18.09
C LYS A 176 10.13 0.38 -17.09
N ASN A 177 11.32 0.51 -16.51
CA ASN A 177 11.86 -0.45 -15.54
C ASN A 177 11.77 0.04 -14.09
N PHE A 178 11.42 1.31 -13.88
CA PHE A 178 11.44 1.97 -12.58
C PHE A 178 10.35 1.44 -11.64
N ILE A 179 10.71 1.13 -10.39
CA ILE A 179 9.76 0.63 -9.40
C ILE A 179 8.94 1.81 -8.86
N ARG A 180 7.64 1.86 -9.16
CA ARG A 180 6.75 2.88 -8.59
C ARG A 180 6.05 2.30 -7.35
N VAL A 181 6.15 2.98 -6.22
CA VAL A 181 5.40 2.61 -5.01
C VAL A 181 4.20 3.57 -4.90
N LEU A 182 3.00 3.07 -5.17
CA LEU A 182 1.81 3.92 -5.43
C LEU A 182 0.62 3.55 -4.53
N CYS A 183 -0.08 4.55 -3.99
CA CYS A 183 -1.39 4.30 -3.35
C CYS A 183 -2.43 3.90 -4.41
N ASN A 184 -2.58 4.69 -5.48
CA ASN A 184 -3.41 4.30 -6.62
C ASN A 184 -2.76 3.17 -7.45
N ALA A 185 -2.95 1.93 -7.00
CA ALA A 185 -2.44 0.72 -7.61
C ALA A 185 -3.45 0.08 -8.57
N ASN A 186 -3.94 0.84 -9.55
CA ASN A 186 -4.93 0.37 -10.51
C ASN A 186 -4.28 -0.18 -11.79
N VAL A 187 -4.46 -1.48 -12.06
CA VAL A 187 -3.89 -2.14 -13.25
C VAL A 187 -4.47 -1.63 -14.57
N SER A 188 -5.67 -1.06 -14.58
CA SER A 188 -6.23 -0.43 -15.77
C SER A 188 -5.67 0.97 -16.05
N GLU A 189 -4.97 1.56 -15.07
CA GLU A 189 -4.35 2.90 -15.16
C GLU A 189 -2.82 2.82 -15.28
N GLY A 190 -2.32 1.66 -15.74
CA GLY A 190 -0.92 1.45 -16.03
C GLY A 190 -0.08 0.98 -14.84
N PHE A 191 -0.68 0.63 -13.70
CA PHE A 191 0.02 -0.09 -12.63
C PHE A 191 0.40 -1.51 -13.10
N ASP A 192 1.67 -1.89 -12.95
CA ASP A 192 2.17 -3.22 -13.30
C ASP A 192 2.58 -3.95 -12.01
N PRO A 193 1.83 -4.94 -11.52
CA PRO A 193 2.14 -5.65 -10.28
C PRO A 193 3.50 -6.37 -10.27
N ALA A 194 4.07 -6.68 -11.44
CA ALA A 194 5.37 -7.32 -11.54
C ALA A 194 6.53 -6.33 -11.29
N ARG A 195 6.32 -5.04 -11.55
CA ARG A 195 7.31 -3.95 -11.42
C ARG A 195 7.03 -3.01 -10.26
N ASP A 196 5.77 -2.67 -10.04
CA ASP A 196 5.33 -1.66 -9.08
C ASP A 196 4.92 -2.29 -7.74
N VAL A 197 4.79 -1.44 -6.73
CA VAL A 197 4.39 -1.82 -5.36
C VAL A 197 3.14 -1.04 -4.97
N SER A 198 2.13 -1.76 -4.48
CA SER A 198 0.90 -1.16 -3.93
C SER A 198 1.18 -0.67 -2.51
N LEU A 199 0.99 0.63 -2.29
CA LEU A 199 1.19 1.31 -1.01
C LEU A 199 -0.16 1.40 -0.29
N PRO A 200 -0.31 0.86 0.93
CA PRO A 200 -1.54 1.03 1.68
C PRO A 200 -1.75 2.51 2.07
N GLU A 201 -2.89 3.07 1.69
CA GLU A 201 -3.29 4.41 2.12
C GLU A 201 -3.76 4.39 3.58
N ILE A 202 -3.18 5.22 4.45
CA ILE A 202 -3.63 5.41 5.84
C ILE A 202 -4.04 6.86 6.06
N LYS A 203 -5.14 7.05 6.78
CA LYS A 203 -5.49 8.35 7.32
C LYS A 203 -4.85 8.51 8.71
N VAL A 204 -3.83 9.35 8.80
CA VAL A 204 -3.24 9.71 10.09
C VAL A 204 -3.99 10.94 10.63
N PRO A 205 -4.68 10.82 11.78
CA PRO A 205 -5.44 11.93 12.36
C PRO A 205 -4.52 13.08 12.81
N ASP A 206 -5.05 14.30 12.85
CA ASP A 206 -4.31 15.50 13.30
C ASP A 206 -3.87 15.44 14.77
N ASP A 207 -4.44 14.51 15.55
CA ASP A 207 -4.10 14.28 16.95
C ASP A 207 -2.82 13.42 17.14
N VAL A 208 -2.65 12.83 18.33
CA VAL A 208 -1.44 12.12 18.77
C VAL A 208 -1.29 10.72 18.10
N GLY A 209 -2.26 10.24 17.32
CA GLY A 209 -2.23 8.91 16.70
C GLY A 209 -1.36 8.78 15.44
N LEU A 210 -0.92 7.54 15.16
CA LEU A 210 -0.23 7.13 13.91
C LEU A 210 -1.16 6.39 12.93
N GLY A 211 -2.47 6.39 13.17
CA GLY A 211 -3.43 5.66 12.36
C GLY A 211 -4.80 5.60 13.00
N PRO A 212 -5.73 4.80 12.44
CA PRO A 212 -7.07 4.65 12.98
C PRO A 212 -7.06 3.98 14.36
N PRO A 213 -8.04 4.30 15.23
CA PRO A 213 -8.14 3.70 16.55
C PRO A 213 -8.33 2.18 16.47
N ASP A 214 -7.58 1.44 17.29
CA ASP A 214 -7.71 -0.01 17.38
C ASP A 214 -8.85 -0.40 18.32
N LEU A 215 -10.03 -0.63 17.76
CA LEU A 215 -11.22 -1.00 18.52
C LEU A 215 -11.29 -2.49 18.87
N THR A 216 -10.26 -3.27 18.53
CA THR A 216 -10.23 -4.71 18.79
C THR A 216 -9.60 -5.10 20.13
N ILE A 217 -8.83 -4.20 20.76
CA ILE A 217 -8.01 -4.47 21.96
C ILE A 217 -8.83 -4.98 23.15
N ASN A 218 -10.12 -4.64 23.24
CA ASN A 218 -11.01 -5.05 24.33
C ASN A 218 -12.28 -5.78 23.87
N GLN A 219 -12.31 -6.25 22.61
CA GLN A 219 -13.48 -6.96 22.07
C GLN A 219 -13.23 -8.47 22.05
N SER A 220 -13.85 -9.20 22.98
CA SER A 220 -13.97 -10.66 22.84
C SER A 220 -14.91 -10.99 21.67
N GLU A 221 -14.73 -12.15 21.03
CA GLU A 221 -15.64 -12.60 19.95
C GLU A 221 -17.12 -12.61 20.40
N HIS A 222 -17.37 -12.82 21.70
CA HIS A 222 -18.69 -12.97 22.30
C HIS A 222 -19.34 -11.64 22.71
N ASN A 223 -18.57 -10.57 22.94
CA ASN A 223 -19.09 -9.29 23.43
C ASN A 223 -19.29 -8.23 22.34
N ARG A 224 -18.95 -8.54 21.08
CA ARG A 224 -19.12 -7.60 19.97
C ARG A 224 -20.55 -7.63 19.45
N SER A 225 -21.24 -6.49 19.49
CA SER A 225 -22.49 -6.30 18.75
C SER A 225 -22.20 -6.36 17.25
N THR A 226 -22.85 -7.28 16.54
CA THR A 226 -22.77 -7.39 15.07
C THR A 226 -24.14 -7.18 14.44
N ASP A 227 -24.81 -6.11 14.86
CA ASP A 227 -26.18 -5.79 14.48
C ASP A 227 -26.28 -5.08 13.12
N ILE A 228 -25.14 -4.69 12.55
CA ILE A 228 -25.04 -4.14 11.19
C ILE A 228 -24.42 -5.21 10.29
N LEU A 229 -25.08 -5.56 9.19
CA LEU A 229 -24.53 -6.48 8.20
C LEU A 229 -23.37 -5.81 7.44
N ALA A 230 -23.63 -4.65 6.84
CA ALA A 230 -22.65 -3.93 6.04
C ALA A 230 -22.69 -2.43 6.32
N PHE A 231 -21.52 -1.78 6.33
CA PHE A 231 -21.41 -0.35 6.60
C PHE A 231 -20.50 0.36 5.60
N PHE A 232 -20.91 1.56 5.17
CA PHE A 232 -20.09 2.54 4.45
C PHE A 232 -20.43 3.96 4.89
N ALA A 233 -19.42 4.81 5.04
CA ALA A 233 -19.60 6.26 5.05
C ALA A 233 -18.48 6.98 4.29
N GLY A 234 -18.84 7.94 3.43
CA GLY A 234 -17.89 8.74 2.66
C GLY A 234 -18.51 9.45 1.46
N GLY A 235 -17.82 10.45 0.91
CA GLY A 235 -18.35 11.23 -0.23
C GLY A 235 -18.53 10.41 -1.52
N PRO A 236 -19.38 10.87 -2.46
CA PRO A 236 -19.77 10.18 -3.69
C PRO A 236 -18.71 10.41 -4.78
N HIS A 237 -17.47 10.06 -4.47
CA HIS A 237 -16.32 10.33 -5.33
C HIS A 237 -16.10 9.14 -6.26
N GLY A 238 -16.12 9.37 -7.57
CA GLY A 238 -15.90 8.33 -8.57
C GLY A 238 -17.09 7.38 -8.78
N HIS A 239 -17.07 6.70 -9.92
CA HIS A 239 -18.23 5.97 -10.45
C HIS A 239 -18.73 4.82 -9.55
N VAL A 240 -17.86 4.18 -8.77
CA VAL A 240 -18.24 3.05 -7.90
C VAL A 240 -19.06 3.56 -6.72
N ARG A 241 -18.62 4.65 -6.08
CA ARG A 241 -19.38 5.25 -4.96
C ARG A 241 -20.68 5.85 -5.44
N GLU A 242 -20.70 6.53 -6.59
CA GLU A 242 -21.95 6.99 -7.21
C GLU A 242 -22.93 5.84 -7.45
N THR A 243 -22.43 4.69 -7.93
CA THR A 243 -23.25 3.49 -8.12
C THR A 243 -23.74 2.92 -6.79
N LEU A 244 -22.88 2.92 -5.75
CA LEU A 244 -23.26 2.50 -4.40
C LEU A 244 -24.38 3.37 -3.84
N PHE A 245 -24.23 4.70 -3.89
CA PHE A 245 -25.24 5.64 -3.40
C PHE A 245 -26.56 5.50 -4.15
N ARG A 246 -26.54 5.39 -5.48
CA ARG A 246 -27.75 5.20 -6.29
C ARG A 246 -28.59 3.99 -5.85
N HIS A 247 -27.96 2.93 -5.35
CA HIS A 247 -28.66 1.70 -4.96
C HIS A 247 -28.95 1.59 -3.46
N TRP A 248 -28.15 2.22 -2.60
CA TRP A 248 -28.21 1.99 -1.16
C TRP A 248 -28.43 3.27 -0.33
N GLU A 249 -28.30 4.45 -0.91
CA GLU A 249 -28.63 5.69 -0.22
C GLU A 249 -30.14 5.84 -0.06
N GLY A 250 -30.59 6.25 1.13
CA GLY A 250 -32.02 6.46 1.41
C GLY A 250 -32.87 5.18 1.46
N VAL A 251 -32.30 4.02 1.09
CA VAL A 251 -32.92 2.71 1.33
C VAL A 251 -32.97 2.52 2.85
N ARG A 252 -34.18 2.39 3.39
CA ARG A 252 -34.40 2.12 4.83
C ARG A 252 -34.08 0.67 5.20
N ASP A 253 -32.93 0.16 4.75
CA ASP A 253 -32.38 -1.11 5.22
C ASP A 253 -31.65 -0.87 6.54
N LYS A 254 -32.01 -1.65 7.56
CA LYS A 254 -31.43 -1.50 8.89
C LYS A 254 -30.06 -2.18 9.02
N GLU A 255 -29.75 -3.10 8.11
CA GLU A 255 -28.58 -3.97 8.16
C GLU A 255 -27.48 -3.53 7.18
N VAL A 256 -27.84 -3.02 6.01
CA VAL A 256 -26.90 -2.37 5.07
C VAL A 256 -27.02 -0.86 5.19
N ARG A 257 -26.02 -0.24 5.82
CA ARG A 257 -26.04 1.19 6.17
C ARG A 257 -24.99 1.96 5.35
N VAL A 258 -25.46 2.82 4.47
CA VAL A 258 -24.64 3.65 3.57
C VAL A 258 -24.94 5.12 3.83
N TYR A 259 -23.91 5.91 4.08
CA TYR A 259 -24.03 7.36 4.37
C TYR A 259 -23.06 8.18 3.51
N GLU A 260 -23.54 9.23 2.87
CA GLU A 260 -22.65 10.21 2.24
C GLU A 260 -21.88 10.99 3.31
N TYR A 261 -22.65 11.57 4.25
CA TYR A 261 -22.14 12.24 5.45
C TYR A 261 -22.81 11.63 6.67
N LEU A 262 -22.01 11.28 7.67
CA LEU A 262 -22.55 10.84 8.95
C LEU A 262 -23.16 12.02 9.71
N PRO A 263 -24.35 11.84 10.33
CA PRO A 263 -24.88 12.78 11.30
C PRO A 263 -23.88 13.04 12.44
N LYS A 264 -23.84 14.27 12.97
CA LYS A 264 -22.86 14.71 13.99
C LYS A 264 -22.91 13.91 15.29
N ASP A 265 -24.04 13.29 15.59
CA ASP A 265 -24.28 12.47 16.78
C ASP A 265 -23.87 10.99 16.59
N MET A 266 -23.42 10.61 15.40
CA MET A 266 -22.96 9.26 15.10
C MET A 266 -21.44 9.16 15.09
N ASP A 267 -20.93 8.09 15.71
CA ASP A 267 -19.50 7.77 15.72
C ASP A 267 -19.18 6.78 14.59
N TYR A 268 -18.32 7.22 13.66
CA TYR A 268 -17.88 6.46 12.50
C TYR A 268 -17.24 5.11 12.88
N PHE A 269 -16.22 5.13 13.75
CA PHE A 269 -15.50 3.92 14.11
C PHE A 269 -16.34 2.98 14.98
N LYS A 270 -17.25 3.52 15.81
CA LYS A 270 -18.24 2.73 16.55
C LYS A 270 -19.19 2.01 15.61
N LEU A 271 -19.63 2.64 14.52
CA LEU A 271 -20.46 1.99 13.51
C LEU A 271 -19.69 0.91 12.74
N MET A 272 -18.45 1.18 12.32
CA MET A 272 -17.59 0.15 11.71
C MET A 272 -17.37 -1.05 12.63
N SER A 273 -17.12 -0.81 13.92
CA SER A 273 -16.90 -1.89 14.89
C SER A 273 -18.16 -2.69 15.21
N ARG A 274 -19.35 -2.23 14.81
CA ARG A 274 -20.62 -2.98 14.89
C ARG A 274 -20.97 -3.70 13.59
N ALA A 275 -20.29 -3.39 12.49
CA ALA A 275 -20.56 -3.99 11.19
C ALA A 275 -19.88 -5.36 11.05
N LYS A 276 -20.56 -6.35 10.47
CA LYS A 276 -19.91 -7.60 10.07
C LYS A 276 -18.91 -7.33 8.94
N TYR A 277 -19.37 -6.57 7.96
CA TYR A 277 -18.67 -6.25 6.73
C TYR A 277 -18.54 -4.74 6.55
N CYS A 278 -17.38 -4.27 6.12
CA CYS A 278 -17.14 -2.85 5.88
C CYS A 278 -16.87 -2.68 4.40
N LEU A 279 -17.72 -1.90 3.72
CA LEU A 279 -17.58 -1.70 2.29
C LEU A 279 -16.41 -0.77 2.03
N CYS A 280 -15.53 -1.18 1.11
CA CYS A 280 -14.37 -0.44 0.64
C CYS A 280 -14.51 -0.18 -0.87
N PRO A 281 -15.50 0.63 -1.30
CA PRO A 281 -15.63 1.03 -2.69
C PRO A 281 -14.53 2.00 -3.12
N SER A 282 -13.95 1.77 -4.29
CA SER A 282 -12.99 2.70 -4.90
C SER A 282 -13.61 4.08 -5.11
N GLY A 283 -12.82 5.12 -4.90
CA GLY A 283 -13.18 6.50 -5.13
C GLY A 283 -12.85 6.94 -6.56
N TYR A 284 -12.25 8.13 -6.70
CA TYR A 284 -11.49 8.49 -7.91
C TYR A 284 -10.29 7.56 -8.12
N GLU A 285 -9.69 7.09 -7.02
CA GLU A 285 -8.63 6.09 -7.00
C GLU A 285 -9.16 4.75 -6.46
N VAL A 286 -8.40 3.67 -6.69
CA VAL A 286 -8.72 2.36 -6.12
C VAL A 286 -8.39 2.25 -4.63
N ALA A 287 -7.44 3.04 -4.13
CA ALA A 287 -7.08 3.05 -2.71
C ALA A 287 -8.10 3.79 -1.84
N SER A 288 -8.14 3.40 -0.56
CA SER A 288 -8.88 4.14 0.46
C SER A 288 -8.39 3.78 1.85
N PRO A 289 -8.38 4.73 2.81
CA PRO A 289 -7.99 4.45 4.20
C PRO A 289 -8.94 3.44 4.85
N ARG A 290 -10.18 3.38 4.33
CA ARG A 290 -11.24 2.47 4.77
C ARG A 290 -10.82 1.01 4.76
N LEU A 291 -9.95 0.62 3.83
CA LEU A 291 -9.43 -0.74 3.79
C LEU A 291 -8.73 -1.07 5.11
N ILE A 292 -7.89 -0.17 5.61
CA ILE A 292 -7.12 -0.34 6.85
C ILE A 292 -7.97 -0.04 8.09
N GLU A 293 -8.83 0.98 8.04
CA GLU A 293 -9.79 1.30 9.10
C GLU A 293 -10.70 0.10 9.39
N SER A 294 -11.15 -0.63 8.37
CA SER A 294 -11.98 -1.83 8.54
C SER A 294 -11.29 -2.91 9.35
N MET A 295 -10.00 -3.13 9.10
CA MET A 295 -9.18 -4.10 9.82
C MET A 295 -8.99 -3.68 11.29
N HIS A 296 -8.77 -2.39 11.55
CA HIS A 296 -8.66 -1.83 12.90
C HIS A 296 -9.98 -1.82 13.67
N ALA A 297 -11.11 -1.81 12.96
CA ALA A 297 -12.44 -1.97 13.54
C ALA A 297 -12.84 -3.46 13.74
N GLY A 298 -11.99 -4.42 13.34
CA GLY A 298 -12.29 -5.86 13.41
C GLY A 298 -13.40 -6.31 12.47
N CYS A 299 -13.61 -5.54 11.40
CA CYS A 299 -14.64 -5.70 10.38
C CYS A 299 -14.05 -6.39 9.14
N VAL A 300 -14.80 -7.29 8.48
CA VAL A 300 -14.31 -7.95 7.26
C VAL A 300 -14.39 -6.95 6.09
N PRO A 301 -13.26 -6.57 5.46
CA PRO A 301 -13.28 -5.66 4.31
C PRO A 301 -14.02 -6.28 3.12
N VAL A 302 -14.89 -5.49 2.50
CA VAL A 302 -15.57 -5.81 1.25
C VAL A 302 -15.04 -4.90 0.16
N ILE A 303 -14.14 -5.43 -0.65
CA ILE A 303 -13.48 -4.67 -1.72
C ILE A 303 -14.44 -4.59 -2.90
N ILE A 304 -14.79 -3.36 -3.29
CA ILE A 304 -15.64 -3.06 -4.44
C ILE A 304 -14.84 -2.14 -5.36
N SER A 305 -14.08 -2.73 -6.26
CA SER A 305 -13.17 -1.99 -7.15
C SER A 305 -12.83 -2.86 -8.34
N ASP A 306 -12.61 -2.25 -9.49
CA ASP A 306 -12.07 -2.92 -10.67
C ASP A 306 -10.57 -2.59 -10.78
N GLY A 307 -9.74 -3.60 -11.00
CA GLY A 307 -8.32 -3.42 -11.27
C GLY A 307 -7.42 -3.07 -10.08
N TYR A 308 -7.90 -3.12 -8.83
CA TYR A 308 -7.05 -2.84 -7.67
C TYR A 308 -6.04 -3.97 -7.39
N ALA A 309 -4.75 -3.70 -7.57
CA ALA A 309 -3.67 -4.54 -7.05
C ALA A 309 -3.52 -4.30 -5.54
N LEU A 310 -3.95 -5.26 -4.74
CA LEU A 310 -4.07 -5.07 -3.29
C LEU A 310 -2.68 -5.02 -2.62
N PRO A 311 -2.52 -4.24 -1.54
CA PRO A 311 -1.24 -4.17 -0.86
C PRO A 311 -0.78 -5.54 -0.35
N PHE A 312 0.52 -5.81 -0.52
CA PHE A 312 1.19 -7.04 -0.08
C PHE A 312 0.66 -8.34 -0.69
N GLU A 313 -0.09 -8.27 -1.80
CA GLU A 313 -0.74 -9.43 -2.41
C GLU A 313 0.27 -10.51 -2.88
N ASP A 314 1.54 -10.18 -3.08
CA ASP A 314 2.59 -11.16 -3.38
C ASP A 314 2.74 -12.23 -2.29
N VAL A 315 2.49 -11.86 -1.04
CA VAL A 315 2.74 -12.71 0.14
C VAL A 315 1.50 -12.95 0.99
N ILE A 316 0.55 -12.02 1.01
CA ILE A 316 -0.71 -12.11 1.75
C ILE A 316 -1.85 -12.57 0.83
N ASP A 317 -2.62 -13.56 1.28
CA ASP A 317 -3.80 -14.08 0.60
C ASP A 317 -5.06 -13.34 1.07
N TRP A 318 -5.42 -12.28 0.34
CA TRP A 318 -6.60 -11.45 0.64
C TRP A 318 -7.91 -12.25 0.71
N THR A 319 -8.03 -13.35 -0.04
CA THR A 319 -9.25 -14.19 -0.05
C THR A 319 -9.56 -14.79 1.33
N ARG A 320 -8.55 -14.90 2.20
CA ARG A 320 -8.67 -15.44 3.56
C ARG A 320 -9.36 -14.50 4.54
N PHE A 321 -9.41 -13.20 4.27
CA PHE A 321 -9.91 -12.22 5.23
C PHE A 321 -10.74 -11.08 4.61
N SER A 322 -10.94 -11.08 3.30
CA SER A 322 -11.81 -10.12 2.62
C SER A 322 -12.92 -10.81 1.81
N VAL A 323 -13.86 -10.00 1.33
CA VAL A 323 -14.85 -10.35 0.31
C VAL A 323 -14.65 -9.40 -0.86
N HIS A 324 -14.69 -9.92 -2.09
CA HIS A 324 -14.67 -9.09 -3.29
C HIS A 324 -16.06 -9.09 -3.94
N ILE A 325 -16.62 -7.91 -4.18
CA ILE A 325 -17.88 -7.74 -4.90
C ILE A 325 -17.59 -6.91 -6.16
N PRO A 326 -17.78 -7.46 -7.37
CA PRO A 326 -17.64 -6.69 -8.61
C PRO A 326 -18.59 -5.51 -8.63
N VAL A 327 -18.17 -4.37 -9.22
CA VAL A 327 -18.97 -3.13 -9.27
C VAL A 327 -20.38 -3.37 -9.82
N ARG A 328 -20.52 -4.19 -10.87
CA ARG A 328 -21.82 -4.57 -11.45
C ARG A 328 -22.80 -5.29 -10.49
N ARG A 329 -22.30 -5.84 -9.38
CA ARG A 329 -23.07 -6.58 -8.37
C ARG A 329 -23.35 -5.78 -7.09
N ILE A 330 -23.07 -4.47 -7.09
CA ILE A 330 -23.46 -3.55 -6.01
C ILE A 330 -24.95 -3.70 -5.60
N PRO A 331 -25.92 -3.89 -6.52
CA PRO A 331 -27.32 -4.08 -6.12
C PRO A 331 -27.55 -5.35 -5.28
N GLU A 332 -26.66 -6.33 -5.36
CA GLU A 332 -26.78 -7.63 -4.70
C GLU A 332 -25.98 -7.72 -3.38
N ILE A 333 -25.39 -6.62 -2.88
CA ILE A 333 -24.51 -6.62 -1.71
C ILE A 333 -25.12 -7.39 -0.53
N LYS A 334 -26.37 -7.09 -0.14
CA LYS A 334 -27.04 -7.79 0.97
C LYS A 334 -27.11 -9.30 0.73
N LYS A 335 -27.66 -9.70 -0.42
CA LYS A 335 -27.80 -11.11 -0.82
C LYS A 335 -26.46 -11.86 -0.80
N ILE A 336 -25.40 -11.24 -1.30
CA ILE A 336 -24.06 -11.84 -1.33
C ILE A 336 -23.55 -12.04 0.10
N LEU A 337 -23.63 -11.01 0.95
CA LEU A 337 -23.06 -11.02 2.29
C LEU A 337 -23.86 -11.91 3.27
N GLU A 338 -25.18 -12.02 3.10
CA GLU A 338 -26.04 -12.98 3.82
C GLU A 338 -25.80 -14.42 3.38
N GLY A 339 -25.42 -14.63 2.11
CA GLY A 339 -25.10 -15.95 1.57
C GLY A 339 -23.79 -16.55 2.11
N ILE A 340 -22.95 -15.75 2.77
CA ILE A 340 -21.70 -16.24 3.39
C ILE A 340 -22.04 -16.95 4.71
N PRO A 341 -21.72 -18.25 4.86
CA PRO A 341 -21.99 -19.00 6.08
C PRO A 341 -21.32 -18.35 7.31
N ARG A 342 -21.96 -18.48 8.47
CA ARG A 342 -21.46 -17.90 9.73
C ARG A 342 -20.03 -18.34 10.04
N ASP A 343 -19.69 -19.61 9.84
CA ASP A 343 -18.36 -20.14 10.14
C ASP A 343 -17.28 -19.59 9.20
N GLU A 344 -17.64 -19.38 7.93
CA GLU A 344 -16.75 -18.72 6.96
C GLU A 344 -16.51 -17.25 7.35
N TYR A 345 -17.56 -16.52 7.71
CA TYR A 345 -17.44 -15.15 8.23
C TYR A 345 -16.53 -15.08 9.46
N LEU A 346 -16.73 -15.97 10.44
CA LEU A 346 -15.91 -16.02 11.65
C LEU A 346 -14.46 -16.38 11.32
N ALA A 347 -14.22 -17.27 10.36
CA ALA A 347 -12.88 -17.57 9.88
C ALA A 347 -12.22 -16.34 9.26
N LYS A 348 -12.90 -15.63 8.33
CA LYS A 348 -12.40 -14.39 7.72
C LYS A 348 -12.07 -13.34 8.77
N ARG A 349 -12.95 -13.12 9.74
CA ARG A 349 -12.73 -12.16 10.83
C ARG A 349 -11.51 -12.52 11.67
N ARG A 350 -11.29 -13.79 12.04
CA ARG A 350 -10.07 -14.21 12.74
C ARG A 350 -8.81 -13.89 11.93
N GLN A 351 -8.87 -14.04 10.61
CA GLN A 351 -7.75 -13.70 9.73
C GLN A 351 -7.54 -12.18 9.62
N VAL A 352 -8.60 -11.36 9.64
CA VAL A 352 -8.50 -9.89 9.75
C VAL A 352 -7.67 -9.49 10.98
N LEU A 353 -7.97 -10.07 12.14
CA LEU A 353 -7.25 -9.75 13.38
C LEU A 353 -5.77 -10.13 13.34
N LYS A 354 -5.41 -11.21 12.61
CA LYS A 354 -4.02 -11.63 12.42
C LYS A 354 -3.28 -10.75 11.43
N VAL A 355 -3.90 -10.44 10.29
CA VAL A 355 -3.25 -9.70 9.20
C VAL A 355 -3.09 -8.22 9.52
N LYS A 356 -3.98 -7.65 10.36
CA LYS A 356 -3.97 -6.22 10.77
C LYS A 356 -2.57 -5.71 11.15
N ARG A 357 -1.74 -6.53 11.80
CA ARG A 357 -0.37 -6.17 12.21
C ARG A 357 0.51 -5.64 11.06
N HIS A 358 0.28 -6.10 9.83
CA HIS A 358 1.01 -5.68 8.63
C HIS A 358 0.54 -4.33 8.08
N PHE A 359 -0.55 -3.79 8.64
CA PHE A 359 -1.15 -2.51 8.26
C PHE A 359 -1.12 -1.50 9.42
N VAL A 360 -0.26 -1.74 10.41
CA VAL A 360 0.00 -0.80 11.51
C VAL A 360 1.24 0.00 11.15
N LEU A 361 1.11 1.33 11.15
CA LEU A 361 2.25 2.24 11.05
C LEU A 361 2.94 2.34 12.42
N GLN A 362 4.22 1.98 12.50
CA GLN A 362 5.05 2.21 13.68
C GLN A 362 6.19 3.17 13.37
N ARG A 363 6.58 3.95 14.37
CA ARG A 363 7.72 4.88 14.31
C ARG A 363 8.56 4.72 15.59
N PRO A 364 9.81 4.25 15.51
CA PRO A 364 10.49 3.77 14.29
C PRO A 364 9.86 2.47 13.74
N ALA A 365 10.13 2.16 12.47
CA ALA A 365 9.58 0.97 11.83
C ALA A 365 9.98 -0.31 12.58
N GLN A 366 9.06 -1.27 12.66
CA GLN A 366 9.23 -2.55 13.35
C GLN A 366 9.10 -3.72 12.39
N PRO A 367 9.72 -4.89 12.70
CA PRO A 367 9.58 -6.04 11.82
C PRO A 367 8.13 -6.38 11.51
N TYR A 368 7.84 -6.61 10.23
CA TYR A 368 6.51 -6.92 9.69
C TYR A 368 5.43 -5.84 9.82
N ASP A 369 5.77 -4.61 10.23
CA ASP A 369 4.85 -3.48 10.22
C ASP A 369 4.57 -2.97 8.79
N LEU A 370 3.74 -1.93 8.66
CA LEU A 370 3.37 -1.39 7.35
C LEU A 370 4.60 -0.97 6.53
N LEU A 371 5.53 -0.21 7.12
CA LEU A 371 6.68 0.33 6.39
C LEU A 371 7.63 -0.79 5.94
N ASN A 372 7.94 -1.74 6.82
CA ASN A 372 8.80 -2.87 6.49
C ASN A 372 8.15 -3.84 5.49
N MET A 373 6.83 -3.99 5.49
CA MET A 373 6.11 -4.77 4.46
C MET A 373 6.13 -4.07 3.09
N VAL A 374 6.12 -2.74 3.04
CA VAL A 374 6.33 -1.98 1.80
C VAL A 374 7.76 -2.18 1.29
N LEU A 375 8.77 -2.07 2.16
CA LEU A 375 10.16 -2.33 1.79
C LEU A 375 10.40 -3.78 1.37
N HIS A 376 9.71 -4.74 1.99
CA HIS A 376 9.70 -6.14 1.55
C HIS A 376 9.13 -6.28 0.14
N SER A 377 8.06 -5.54 -0.17
CA SER A 377 7.51 -5.54 -1.52
C SER A 377 8.53 -4.99 -2.53
N VAL A 378 9.23 -3.88 -2.22
CA VAL A 378 10.34 -3.35 -3.05
C VAL A 378 11.47 -4.37 -3.21
N TRP A 379 11.84 -5.06 -2.12
CA TRP A 379 12.83 -6.15 -2.14
C TRP A 379 12.46 -7.26 -3.13
N LEU A 380 11.19 -7.67 -3.18
CA LEU A 380 10.73 -8.67 -4.16
C LEU A 380 10.90 -8.18 -5.60
N ARG A 381 10.65 -6.89 -5.88
CA ARG A 381 10.83 -6.32 -7.23
C ARG A 381 12.31 -6.32 -7.59
N ARG A 382 13.18 -5.99 -6.63
CA ARG A 382 14.63 -6.06 -6.83
C ARG A 382 15.12 -7.47 -7.11
N LEU A 383 14.54 -8.49 -6.47
CA LEU A 383 14.86 -9.91 -6.73
C LEU A 383 14.43 -10.38 -8.13
N ASN A 384 13.40 -9.77 -8.72
CA ASN A 384 12.89 -10.12 -10.05
C ASN A 384 13.78 -9.61 -11.19
N VAL A 385 14.67 -8.66 -10.91
CA VAL A 385 15.59 -8.06 -11.89
C VAL A 385 17.00 -8.61 -11.70
N ARG A 386 17.68 -8.91 -12.81
CA ARG A 386 19.12 -9.23 -12.84
C ARG A 386 19.85 -8.16 -13.65
N LEU A 387 20.83 -7.50 -13.04
CA LEU A 387 21.67 -6.49 -13.67
C LEU A 387 22.91 -7.13 -14.31
#